data_AF-A0AAW0XAZ1-F1
#
_entry.id   AF-A0AAW0XAZ1-F1
#
_cell.length_a   1.000
_cell.length_b   1.000
_cell.length_c   1.000
_cell.angle_alpha   90.00
_cell.angle_beta   90.00
_cell.angle_gamma   90.00
#
_symmetry.space_group_name_H-M   'P 1'
#
loop_
_entity.id
_entity.type
_entity.pdbx_description
1 polymer ?
#
loop_
_entity_poly.entity_id
_entity_poly.type
_entity_poly.pdbx_seq_one_letter_code
_entity_poly.pdbx_strand_id
1 'polypeptide(L)'
;MKDGEEVTESDHIKLFPNSSLYIASSSKDDLGNYTCKFSEDLEAKVFYVVELSLHKQLPKSTTVLENDKMSLTCQVQGDPIPTVQWLKDGELLQDIINSSRLALSENEHHVPNATLLIKPVMKTDDGNYICLISQYTIQWNTTTDVRVKDIYAALWPFLGIVAEVVLLCTIIFIYEKRRIKPNFDDSDTDQIAEQKNQVENNKEAEIRQRK
;
A
#
# COMPACT_ATOMS: atom_id res chain seq x y z
N MET A 1 -1.37 19.60 -45.14
CA MET A 1 -2.61 20.14 -44.55
C MET A 1 -2.50 20.08 -43.03
N LYS A 2 -3.18 21.00 -42.34
CA LYS A 2 -3.36 21.02 -40.89
C LYS A 2 -4.86 21.05 -40.61
N ASP A 3 -5.38 20.08 -39.87
CA ASP A 3 -6.79 19.96 -39.50
C ASP A 3 -7.77 20.01 -40.69
N GLY A 4 -7.31 19.52 -41.86
CA GLY A 4 -8.07 19.52 -43.11
C GLY A 4 -7.89 20.77 -43.98
N GLU A 5 -7.25 21.82 -43.47
CA GLU A 5 -6.96 23.05 -44.20
C GLU A 5 -5.54 23.06 -44.78
N GLU A 6 -5.35 23.83 -45.87
CA GLU A 6 -4.03 23.98 -46.48
C GLU A 6 -3.11 24.81 -45.58
N VAL A 7 -1.88 24.31 -45.37
CA VAL A 7 -0.90 25.02 -44.54
C VAL A 7 -0.22 26.08 -45.39
N THR A 8 -0.27 27.33 -44.96
CA THR A 8 0.42 28.44 -45.63
C THR A 8 1.82 28.63 -45.08
N GLU A 9 2.79 28.99 -45.93
CA GLU A 9 4.13 29.36 -45.47
C GLU A 9 4.11 30.64 -44.62
N SER A 10 4.98 30.68 -43.62
CA SER A 10 5.17 31.82 -42.72
C SER A 10 6.64 31.92 -42.28
N ASP A 11 6.96 32.89 -41.42
CA ASP A 11 8.34 33.02 -40.88
C ASP A 11 8.78 31.78 -40.09
N HIS A 12 7.85 31.12 -39.40
CA HIS A 12 8.11 29.93 -38.60
C HIS A 12 7.69 28.62 -39.28
N ILE A 13 6.89 28.64 -40.35
CA ILE A 13 6.48 27.44 -41.11
C ILE A 13 7.05 27.48 -42.53
N LYS A 14 7.83 26.45 -42.91
CA LYS A 14 8.40 26.29 -44.25
C LYS A 14 7.96 25.00 -44.92
N LEU A 15 7.59 25.08 -46.19
CA LEU A 15 7.25 23.94 -47.03
C LEU A 15 8.36 23.70 -48.04
N PHE A 16 8.76 22.45 -48.21
CA PHE A 16 9.81 22.07 -49.15
C PHE A 16 9.25 21.29 -50.35
N PRO A 17 9.87 21.38 -51.54
CA PRO A 17 9.42 20.66 -52.74
C PRO A 17 9.35 19.13 -52.57
N ASN A 18 10.10 18.57 -51.62
CA ASN A 18 10.06 17.15 -51.27
C ASN A 18 8.90 16.79 -50.32
N SER A 19 7.89 17.66 -50.19
CA SER A 19 6.74 17.52 -49.28
C SER A 19 7.11 17.47 -47.79
N SER A 20 8.31 17.95 -47.42
CA SER A 20 8.67 18.14 -46.01
C SER A 20 8.07 19.44 -45.47
N LEU A 21 7.54 19.38 -44.25
CA LEU A 21 7.09 20.53 -43.48
C LEU A 21 8.08 20.77 -42.33
N TYR A 22 8.52 22.03 -42.18
CA TYR A 22 9.37 22.44 -41.08
C TYR A 22 8.69 23.54 -40.28
N ILE A 23 8.60 23.35 -38.96
CA ILE A 23 8.04 24.32 -38.01
C ILE A 23 9.16 24.72 -37.04
N ALA A 24 9.57 25.97 -37.09
CA ALA A 24 10.56 26.56 -36.19
C ALA A 24 9.90 27.01 -34.90
N SER A 25 10.52 26.73 -33.75
CA SER A 25 10.09 27.22 -32.44
C SER A 25 8.57 27.07 -32.20
N SER A 26 8.10 25.81 -32.21
CA SER A 26 6.68 25.45 -32.13
C SER A 26 5.93 26.20 -31.03
N SER A 27 4.74 26.69 -31.38
CA SER A 27 3.82 27.45 -30.53
C SER A 27 2.48 26.72 -30.37
N LYS A 28 1.58 27.27 -29.56
CA LYS A 28 0.22 26.71 -29.39
C LYS A 28 -0.58 26.73 -30.69
N ASP A 29 -0.32 27.66 -31.58
CA ASP A 29 -1.01 27.75 -32.87
C ASP A 29 -0.57 26.65 -33.85
N ASP A 30 0.53 25.96 -33.56
CA ASP A 30 1.02 24.83 -34.35
C ASP A 30 0.43 23.50 -33.86
N LEU A 31 -0.39 23.49 -32.80
CA LEU A 31 -1.11 22.29 -32.36
C LEU A 31 -2.14 21.87 -33.40
N GLY A 32 -2.20 20.57 -33.68
CA GLY A 32 -3.17 20.03 -34.63
C GLY A 32 -2.71 18.75 -35.32
N ASN A 33 -3.57 18.27 -36.21
CA ASN A 33 -3.33 17.11 -37.03
C ASN A 33 -2.76 17.51 -38.39
N TYR A 34 -1.52 17.12 -38.65
CA TYR A 34 -0.84 17.35 -39.91
C TYR A 34 -0.93 16.13 -40.80
N THR A 35 -1.45 16.34 -42.01
CA THR A 35 -1.62 15.29 -43.02
C THR A 35 -0.87 15.66 -44.29
N CYS A 36 -0.07 14.71 -44.77
CA CYS A 36 0.53 14.77 -46.10
C CYS A 36 -0.38 14.05 -47.10
N LYS A 37 -0.96 14.80 -48.04
CA LYS A 37 -1.77 14.26 -49.14
C LYS A 37 -0.92 14.17 -50.41
N PHE A 38 -0.99 13.03 -51.09
CA PHE A 38 -0.34 12.82 -52.38
C PHE A 38 -1.31 13.07 -53.55
N SER A 39 -2.57 12.65 -53.38
CA SER A 39 -3.70 12.98 -54.26
C SER A 39 -4.96 13.22 -53.42
N GLU A 40 -6.06 13.65 -54.04
CA GLU A 40 -7.33 13.95 -53.35
C GLU A 40 -7.82 12.78 -52.48
N ASP A 41 -7.57 11.54 -52.92
CA ASP A 41 -8.05 10.31 -52.27
C ASP A 41 -6.97 9.53 -51.48
N LEU A 42 -5.70 9.97 -51.51
CA LEU A 42 -4.59 9.24 -50.90
C LEU A 42 -3.83 10.09 -49.87
N GLU A 43 -4.08 9.78 -48.60
CA GLU A 43 -3.31 10.27 -47.45
C GLU A 43 -2.11 9.36 -47.20
N ALA A 44 -0.91 9.93 -47.20
CA ALA A 44 0.33 9.17 -47.07
C ALA A 44 0.81 9.04 -45.61
N LYS A 45 0.61 10.09 -44.80
CA LYS A 45 1.07 10.11 -43.40
C LYS A 45 0.37 11.19 -42.58
N VAL A 46 0.06 10.83 -41.32
CA VAL A 46 -0.64 11.65 -40.33
C VAL A 46 0.27 11.81 -39.12
N PHE A 47 0.42 13.04 -38.62
CA PHE A 47 1.19 13.35 -37.41
C PHE A 47 0.46 14.37 -36.54
N TYR A 48 0.66 14.29 -35.23
CA TYR A 48 0.02 15.18 -34.26
C TYR A 48 1.08 16.04 -33.58
N VAL A 49 0.85 17.35 -33.57
CA VAL A 49 1.59 18.28 -32.72
C VAL A 49 0.73 18.51 -31.47
N VAL A 50 1.26 18.14 -30.32
CA VAL A 50 0.53 18.13 -29.05
C VAL A 50 1.38 18.78 -27.95
N GLU A 51 0.70 19.36 -26.96
CA GLU A 51 1.34 19.85 -25.73
C GLU A 51 1.03 18.87 -24.61
N LEU A 52 2.06 18.37 -23.92
CA LEU A 52 1.89 17.54 -22.73
C LEU A 52 2.88 17.97 -21.64
N SER A 53 2.35 18.40 -20.51
CA SER A 53 3.11 18.86 -19.37
C SER A 53 2.80 18.03 -18.13
N LEU A 54 3.84 17.46 -17.54
CA LEU A 54 3.76 16.68 -16.29
C LEU A 54 4.28 17.54 -15.14
N HIS A 55 3.39 18.18 -14.40
CA HIS A 55 3.75 19.15 -13.37
C HIS A 55 4.38 18.47 -12.13
N LYS A 56 3.79 17.37 -11.67
CA LYS A 56 4.24 16.67 -10.46
C LYS A 56 4.02 15.17 -10.60
N GLN A 57 5.11 14.41 -10.55
CA GLN A 57 5.04 12.96 -10.43
C GLN A 57 4.42 12.57 -9.09
N LEU A 58 3.73 11.42 -9.07
CA LEU A 58 3.26 10.86 -7.82
C LEU A 58 4.47 10.62 -6.89
N PRO A 59 4.28 10.75 -5.56
CA PRO A 59 5.33 10.41 -4.61
C PRO A 59 5.70 8.93 -4.77
N LYS A 60 6.98 8.57 -4.56
CA LYS A 60 7.44 7.18 -4.67
C LYS A 60 6.64 6.23 -3.77
N SER A 61 6.28 6.69 -2.57
CA SER A 61 5.43 5.93 -1.66
C SER A 61 4.50 6.84 -0.88
N THR A 62 3.30 6.33 -0.61
CA THR A 62 2.26 6.97 0.19
C THR A 62 1.84 6.02 1.30
N THR A 63 1.79 6.50 2.54
CA THR A 63 1.31 5.70 3.68
C THR A 63 -0.01 6.28 4.17
N VAL A 64 -1.03 5.43 4.33
CA VAL A 64 -2.37 5.84 4.77
C VAL A 64 -2.85 4.91 5.89
N LEU A 65 -3.64 5.44 6.83
CA LEU A 65 -4.26 4.65 7.88
C LEU A 65 -5.53 3.97 7.36
N GLU A 66 -5.79 2.75 7.82
CA GLU A 66 -7.05 2.07 7.55
C GLU A 66 -8.25 2.89 8.06
N ASN A 67 -9.36 2.82 7.33
CA ASN A 67 -10.58 3.61 7.51
C ASN A 67 -10.48 5.11 7.22
N ASP A 68 -9.30 5.64 6.91
CA ASP A 68 -9.15 7.02 6.43
C ASP A 68 -9.51 7.14 4.94
N LYS A 69 -9.37 8.34 4.37
CA LYS A 69 -9.46 8.60 2.93
C LYS A 69 -8.07 8.71 2.31
N MET A 70 -7.89 8.17 1.11
CA MET A 70 -6.69 8.37 0.30
C MET A 70 -7.04 9.10 -0.99
N SER A 71 -6.24 10.11 -1.36
CA SER A 71 -6.35 10.82 -2.64
C SER A 71 -5.01 10.76 -3.37
N LEU A 72 -5.00 10.20 -4.58
CA LEU A 72 -3.87 10.21 -5.50
C LEU A 72 -4.22 11.08 -6.70
N THR A 73 -3.43 12.11 -6.97
CA THR A 73 -3.69 13.06 -8.06
C THR A 73 -2.53 13.06 -9.04
N CYS A 74 -2.85 12.76 -10.29
CA CYS A 74 -1.95 12.82 -11.43
C CYS A 74 -1.94 14.26 -11.97
N GLN A 75 -0.86 15.00 -11.70
CA GLN A 75 -0.74 16.41 -12.07
C GLN A 75 -0.24 16.54 -13.51
N VAL A 76 -1.15 16.29 -14.45
CA VAL A 76 -0.92 16.34 -15.89
C VAL A 76 -1.80 17.42 -16.53
N GLN A 77 -1.27 18.06 -17.55
CA GLN A 77 -2.00 18.96 -18.45
C GLN A 77 -1.61 18.60 -19.88
N GLY A 78 -2.55 18.71 -20.81
CA GLY A 78 -2.20 18.65 -22.22
C GLY A 78 -3.28 19.23 -23.12
N ASP A 79 -2.86 19.58 -24.32
CA ASP A 79 -3.73 20.02 -25.40
C ASP A 79 -3.42 19.21 -26.67
N PRO A 80 -4.37 18.42 -27.18
CA PRO A 80 -5.69 18.11 -26.61
C PRO A 80 -5.66 17.39 -25.26
N ILE A 81 -6.76 17.47 -24.49
CA ILE A 81 -6.84 16.92 -23.12
C ILE A 81 -6.46 15.42 -23.12
N PRO A 82 -5.45 15.00 -22.33
CA PRO A 82 -5.03 13.60 -22.28
C PRO A 82 -6.05 12.74 -21.52
N THR A 83 -6.04 11.44 -21.79
CA THR A 83 -6.85 10.47 -21.06
C THR A 83 -6.03 9.86 -19.92
N VAL A 84 -6.65 9.73 -18.74
CA VAL A 84 -6.03 9.11 -17.55
C VAL A 84 -6.74 7.81 -17.18
N GLN A 85 -5.96 6.78 -16.91
CA GLN A 85 -6.40 5.50 -16.36
C GLN A 85 -5.57 5.13 -15.13
N TRP A 86 -6.19 4.42 -14.20
CA TRP A 86 -5.53 3.97 -12.99
C TRP A 86 -5.44 2.45 -12.94
N LEU A 87 -4.23 1.95 -12.69
CA LEU A 87 -3.98 0.55 -12.38
C LEU A 87 -3.58 0.39 -10.92
N LYS A 88 -3.93 -0.76 -10.34
CA LYS A 88 -3.34 -1.27 -9.10
C LYS A 88 -2.80 -2.66 -9.38
N ASP A 89 -1.53 -2.86 -9.07
CA ASP A 89 -0.83 -4.15 -9.22
C ASP A 89 -0.96 -4.73 -10.64
N GLY A 90 -1.08 -3.86 -11.65
CA GLY A 90 -1.20 -4.22 -13.07
C GLY A 90 -2.64 -4.38 -13.59
N GLU A 91 -3.66 -4.34 -12.71
CA GLU A 91 -5.07 -4.48 -13.08
C GLU A 91 -5.80 -3.13 -13.03
N LEU A 92 -6.80 -2.94 -13.90
CA LEU A 92 -7.60 -1.72 -13.92
C LEU A 92 -8.39 -1.58 -12.63
N LEU A 93 -8.28 -0.42 -11.98
CA LEU A 93 -8.90 -0.18 -10.68
C LEU A 93 -10.41 -0.41 -10.66
N GLN A 94 -11.08 -0.13 -11.77
CA GLN A 94 -12.52 -0.26 -11.91
C GLN A 94 -12.97 -1.74 -11.85
N ASP A 95 -12.08 -2.68 -12.17
CA ASP A 95 -12.38 -4.12 -12.18
C ASP A 95 -12.20 -4.76 -10.80
N ILE A 96 -11.38 -4.15 -9.93
CA ILE A 96 -10.95 -4.75 -8.66
C ILE A 96 -11.49 -4.06 -7.40
N ILE A 97 -11.80 -2.74 -7.47
CA ILE A 97 -12.33 -1.99 -6.33
C ILE A 97 -13.83 -1.75 -6.55
N ASN A 98 -14.62 -2.03 -5.51
CA ASN A 98 -16.05 -1.72 -5.50
C ASN A 98 -16.29 -0.22 -5.76
N SER A 99 -17.07 0.08 -6.80
CA SER A 99 -17.40 1.45 -7.23
C SER A 99 -18.00 2.34 -6.14
N SER A 100 -18.56 1.79 -5.06
CA SER A 100 -19.09 2.59 -3.94
C SER A 100 -18.01 3.26 -3.09
N ARG A 101 -16.78 2.73 -3.06
CA ARG A 101 -15.64 3.31 -2.30
C ARG A 101 -14.72 4.17 -3.15
N LEU A 102 -14.82 4.03 -4.47
CA LEU A 102 -13.93 4.64 -5.45
C LEU A 102 -14.63 5.82 -6.11
N ALA A 103 -13.95 6.96 -6.15
CA ALA A 103 -14.39 8.12 -6.91
C ALA A 103 -13.24 8.63 -7.79
N LEU A 104 -13.55 8.90 -9.05
CA LEU A 104 -12.65 9.54 -10.00
C LEU A 104 -13.14 10.97 -10.24
N SER A 105 -12.20 11.90 -10.31
CA SER A 105 -12.49 13.31 -10.53
C SER A 105 -11.39 13.98 -11.34
N GLU A 106 -11.68 15.18 -11.83
CA GLU A 106 -10.72 16.00 -12.56
C GLU A 106 -9.60 16.52 -11.63
N ASN A 107 -8.46 16.90 -12.23
CA ASN A 107 -7.43 17.68 -11.55
C ASN A 107 -7.64 19.19 -11.80
N GLU A 108 -6.71 20.01 -11.32
CA GLU A 108 -6.73 21.48 -11.47
C GLU A 108 -6.71 21.96 -12.93
N HIS A 109 -6.32 21.09 -13.88
CA HIS A 109 -6.23 21.37 -15.30
C HIS A 109 -7.37 20.74 -16.12
N HIS A 110 -8.48 20.36 -15.47
CA HIS A 110 -9.67 19.77 -16.10
C HIS A 110 -9.39 18.45 -16.85
N VAL A 111 -8.34 17.71 -16.45
CA VAL A 111 -8.08 16.38 -17.01
C VAL A 111 -8.97 15.37 -16.32
N PRO A 112 -9.87 14.67 -17.03
CA PRO A 112 -10.81 13.73 -16.44
C PRO A 112 -10.08 12.53 -15.83
N ASN A 113 -10.63 11.99 -14.74
CA ASN A 113 -10.10 10.85 -13.98
C ASN A 113 -8.68 11.03 -13.42
N ALA A 114 -8.11 12.23 -13.46
CA ALA A 114 -6.76 12.50 -12.99
C ALA A 114 -6.61 12.42 -11.46
N THR A 115 -7.71 12.49 -10.71
CA THR A 115 -7.72 12.31 -9.25
C THR A 115 -8.49 11.06 -8.85
N LEU A 116 -7.81 10.14 -8.18
CA LEU A 116 -8.37 8.94 -7.56
C LEU A 116 -8.60 9.17 -6.07
N LEU A 117 -9.84 8.97 -5.62
CA LEU A 117 -10.23 8.99 -4.22
C LEU A 117 -10.73 7.60 -3.80
N ILE A 118 -10.17 7.07 -2.71
CA ILE A 118 -10.62 5.83 -2.06
C ILE A 118 -11.06 6.16 -0.64
N LYS A 119 -12.31 5.82 -0.29
CA LYS A 119 -12.87 6.00 1.05
C LYS A 119 -14.00 4.99 1.36
N PRO A 120 -13.93 4.25 2.49
CA PRO A 120 -12.79 4.11 3.39
C PRO A 120 -11.67 3.27 2.76
N VAL A 121 -10.42 3.55 3.16
CA VAL A 121 -9.24 2.74 2.82
C VAL A 121 -9.26 1.44 3.63
N MET A 122 -9.04 0.31 2.96
CA MET A 122 -8.97 -1.03 3.54
C MET A 122 -7.57 -1.61 3.40
N LYS A 123 -7.20 -2.61 4.21
CA LYS A 123 -5.90 -3.28 4.07
C LYS A 123 -5.65 -3.89 2.67
N THR A 124 -6.69 -4.28 1.96
CA THR A 124 -6.63 -4.78 0.56
C THR A 124 -6.24 -3.71 -0.46
N ASP A 125 -6.33 -2.43 -0.08
CA ASP A 125 -5.97 -1.32 -0.96
C ASP A 125 -4.44 -1.06 -0.95
N ASP A 126 -3.66 -1.79 -0.12
CA ASP A 126 -2.19 -1.84 -0.20
C ASP A 126 -1.75 -2.39 -1.56
N GLY A 127 -0.73 -1.76 -2.17
CA GLY A 127 -0.25 -2.15 -3.48
C GLY A 127 0.42 -1.03 -4.28
N ASN A 128 0.79 -1.35 -5.51
CA ASN A 128 1.43 -0.44 -6.44
C ASN A 128 0.39 0.20 -7.35
N TYR A 129 0.25 1.53 -7.29
CA TYR A 129 -0.70 2.29 -8.09
C TYR A 129 0.02 2.99 -9.24
N ILE A 130 -0.55 2.90 -10.44
CA ILE A 130 0.00 3.51 -11.64
C ILE A 130 -1.07 4.42 -12.25
N CYS A 131 -0.75 5.69 -12.44
CA CYS A 131 -1.49 6.60 -13.32
C CYS A 131 -0.92 6.44 -14.73
N LEU A 132 -1.72 5.90 -15.66
CA LEU A 132 -1.43 5.83 -17.08
C LEU A 132 -2.01 7.05 -17.77
N ILE A 133 -1.19 7.74 -18.55
CA ILE A 133 -1.53 8.94 -19.30
C ILE A 133 -1.33 8.61 -20.77
N SER A 134 -2.37 8.80 -21.58
CA SER A 134 -2.27 8.69 -23.04
C SER A 134 -2.79 9.93 -23.74
N GLN A 135 -2.05 10.39 -24.73
CA GLN A 135 -2.39 11.52 -25.58
C GLN A 135 -1.98 11.20 -27.02
N TYR A 136 -2.96 10.87 -27.87
CA TYR A 136 -2.70 10.32 -29.22
C TYR A 136 -1.73 9.13 -29.18
N THR A 137 -0.51 9.31 -29.72
CA THR A 137 0.54 8.28 -29.76
C THR A 137 1.46 8.31 -28.55
N ILE A 138 1.35 9.35 -27.71
CA ILE A 138 2.18 9.53 -26.52
C ILE A 138 1.59 8.73 -25.36
N GLN A 139 2.45 7.99 -24.66
CA GLN A 139 2.11 7.28 -23.43
C GLN A 139 3.12 7.61 -22.34
N TRP A 140 2.61 7.92 -21.15
CA TRP A 140 3.40 8.15 -19.95
C TRP A 140 2.78 7.44 -18.77
N ASN A 141 3.59 7.13 -17.77
CA ASN A 141 3.11 6.60 -16.52
C ASN A 141 3.81 7.22 -15.33
N THR A 142 3.13 7.21 -14.19
CA THR A 142 3.73 7.54 -12.91
C THR A 142 3.19 6.59 -11.86
N THR A 143 4.08 6.16 -10.97
CA THR A 143 3.84 5.04 -10.06
C THR A 143 4.04 5.47 -8.62
N THR A 144 3.22 4.93 -7.71
CA THR A 144 3.33 5.15 -6.27
C THR A 144 3.03 3.87 -5.49
N ASP A 145 3.88 3.54 -4.52
CA ASP A 145 3.65 2.42 -3.61
C ASP A 145 2.79 2.86 -2.42
N VAL A 146 1.56 2.36 -2.36
CA VAL A 146 0.62 2.64 -1.27
C VAL A 146 0.76 1.61 -0.17
N ARG A 147 0.96 2.08 1.06
CA ARG A 147 1.08 1.25 2.26
C ARG A 147 -0.03 1.58 3.25
N VAL A 148 -0.86 0.59 3.55
CA VAL A 148 -1.97 0.76 4.50
C VAL A 148 -1.53 0.29 5.89
N LYS A 149 -1.60 1.20 6.87
CA LYS A 149 -1.28 0.93 8.27
C LYS A 149 -2.55 0.58 9.06
N ASP A 150 -2.46 -0.51 9.81
CA ASP A 150 -3.48 -0.90 10.79
C ASP A 150 -3.50 0.09 11.96
N ILE A 151 -4.69 0.55 12.32
CA ILE A 151 -4.94 1.48 13.44
C ILE A 151 -4.60 0.87 14.80
N TYR A 152 -4.61 -0.46 14.92
CA TYR A 152 -4.29 -1.21 16.13
C TYR A 152 -2.85 -1.74 16.14
N ALA A 153 -2.07 -1.52 15.09
CA ALA A 153 -0.69 -2.00 14.99
C ALA A 153 0.17 -1.60 16.21
N ALA A 154 -0.05 -0.38 16.72
CA ALA A 154 0.65 0.15 17.88
C ALA A 154 0.20 -0.46 19.22
N LEU A 155 -0.96 -1.13 19.29
CA LEU A 155 -1.48 -1.75 20.51
C LEU A 155 -0.82 -3.11 20.80
N TRP A 156 -0.44 -3.86 19.76
CA TRP A 156 0.13 -5.19 19.91
C TRP A 156 1.40 -5.23 20.79
N PRO A 157 2.38 -4.30 20.66
CA PRO A 157 3.52 -4.24 21.56
C PRO A 157 3.12 -4.03 23.03
N PHE A 158 2.14 -3.16 23.31
CA PHE A 158 1.68 -2.92 24.69
C PHE A 158 0.99 -4.14 25.28
N LEU A 159 0.14 -4.82 24.50
CA LEU A 159 -0.49 -6.06 24.92
C LEU A 159 0.55 -7.15 25.22
N GLY A 160 1.62 -7.22 24.42
CA GLY A 160 2.76 -8.11 24.68
C GLY A 160 3.44 -7.82 26.02
N ILE A 161 3.76 -6.55 26.29
CA ILE A 161 4.38 -6.13 27.56
C ILE A 161 3.46 -6.43 28.75
N VAL A 162 2.16 -6.14 28.64
CA VAL A 162 1.21 -6.42 29.72
C VAL A 162 1.12 -7.93 29.99
N ALA A 163 1.08 -8.76 28.95
CA ALA A 163 1.06 -10.22 29.10
C ALA A 163 2.33 -10.74 29.79
N GLU A 164 3.50 -10.19 29.45
CA GLU A 164 4.76 -10.54 30.09
C GLU A 164 4.77 -10.18 31.58
N VAL A 165 4.32 -8.98 31.94
CA VAL A 165 4.21 -8.54 33.34
C VAL A 165 3.26 -9.44 34.12
N VAL A 166 2.09 -9.77 33.56
CA VAL A 166 1.13 -10.68 34.20
C VAL A 166 1.73 -12.06 34.40
N LEU A 167 2.44 -12.59 33.41
CA LEU A 167 3.12 -13.88 33.50
C LEU A 167 4.19 -13.88 34.60
N LEU A 168 5.01 -12.83 34.68
CA LEU A 168 6.00 -12.70 35.76
C LEU A 168 5.34 -12.61 37.14
N CYS A 169 4.30 -11.80 37.29
CA CYS A 169 3.55 -11.69 38.55
C CYS A 169 2.93 -13.03 38.98
N THR A 170 2.35 -13.79 38.04
CA THR A 170 1.77 -15.11 38.34
C THR A 170 2.84 -16.13 38.74
N ILE A 171 3.99 -16.14 38.07
CA ILE A 171 5.13 -17.00 38.43
C ILE A 171 5.63 -16.66 39.83
N ILE A 172 5.83 -15.38 40.14
CA ILE A 172 6.27 -14.91 41.46
C ILE A 172 5.28 -15.36 42.54
N PHE A 173 3.98 -15.16 42.31
CA PHE A 173 2.94 -15.56 43.28
C PHE A 173 2.89 -17.08 43.49
N ILE A 174 3.01 -17.88 42.43
CA ILE A 174 3.07 -19.34 42.54
C ILE A 174 4.34 -19.77 43.30
N TYR A 175 5.48 -19.14 43.02
CA TYR A 175 6.74 -19.41 43.70
C TYR A 175 6.64 -19.06 45.19
N GLU A 176 6.10 -17.90 45.55
CA GLU A 176 5.86 -17.51 46.95
C GLU A 176 4.90 -18.47 47.65
N LYS A 177 3.79 -18.83 47.02
CA LYS A 177 2.84 -19.81 47.57
C LYS A 177 3.46 -21.19 47.75
N ARG A 178 4.35 -21.61 46.84
CA ARG A 178 5.10 -22.87 46.96
C ARG A 178 6.19 -22.78 48.03
N ARG A 179 6.85 -21.63 48.20
CA ARG A 179 7.87 -21.36 49.22
C ARG A 179 7.29 -21.25 50.63
N ILE A 180 6.06 -20.76 50.78
CA ILE A 180 5.35 -20.77 52.07
C ILE A 180 4.94 -22.20 52.46
N LYS A 181 4.87 -23.13 51.50
CA LYS A 181 4.42 -24.51 51.69
C LYS A 181 5.45 -25.60 52.04
N PRO A 182 6.76 -25.38 52.26
CA PRO A 182 7.63 -26.42 52.81
C PRO A 182 8.37 -25.89 54.05
N ASN A 183 7.76 -26.12 55.21
CA ASN A 183 8.45 -26.38 56.48
C ASN A 183 7.49 -26.95 57.55
N PHE A 184 6.45 -27.69 57.16
CA PHE A 184 5.46 -28.25 58.09
C PHE A 184 5.16 -29.74 57.82
N ASP A 185 6.11 -30.52 57.31
CA ASP A 185 5.96 -31.98 57.17
C ASP A 185 7.23 -32.80 57.51
N ASP A 186 8.29 -32.19 58.06
CA ASP A 186 9.50 -32.92 58.48
C ASP A 186 9.54 -33.25 59.99
N SER A 187 8.61 -32.77 60.82
CA SER A 187 8.62 -33.08 62.27
C SER A 187 7.80 -34.31 62.68
N ASP A 188 6.79 -34.69 61.90
CA ASP A 188 5.84 -35.74 62.29
C ASP A 188 6.26 -37.13 61.79
N THR A 189 7.10 -37.19 60.76
CA THR A 189 7.58 -38.46 60.18
C THR A 189 8.65 -39.12 61.06
N ASP A 190 9.52 -38.32 61.71
CA ASP A 190 10.56 -38.83 62.61
C ASP A 190 9.99 -39.33 63.94
N GLN A 191 8.97 -38.66 64.50
CA GLN A 191 8.33 -39.10 65.75
C GLN A 191 7.57 -40.43 65.57
N ILE A 192 6.92 -40.65 64.43
CA ILE A 192 6.21 -41.91 64.15
C ILE A 192 7.20 -43.06 63.92
N ALA A 193 8.39 -42.78 63.36
CA ALA A 193 9.45 -43.77 63.18
C ALA A 193 10.11 -44.16 64.52
N GLU A 194 10.36 -43.20 65.41
CA GLU A 194 10.87 -43.48 66.77
C GLU A 194 9.86 -44.26 67.63
N GLN A 195 8.57 -43.92 67.53
CA GLN A 195 7.51 -44.63 68.27
C GLN A 195 7.34 -46.07 67.79
N LYS A 196 7.46 -46.33 66.47
CA LYS A 196 7.44 -47.69 65.92
C LYS A 196 8.65 -48.50 66.38
N ASN A 197 9.86 -47.92 66.36
CA ASN A 197 11.06 -48.59 66.85
C ASN A 197 11.02 -48.90 68.35
N GLN A 198 10.42 -48.04 69.19
CA GLN A 198 10.22 -48.33 70.61
C GLN A 198 9.20 -49.46 70.84
N VAL A 199 8.11 -49.49 70.09
CA VAL A 199 7.10 -50.57 70.18
C VAL A 199 7.69 -51.90 69.72
N GLU A 200 8.53 -51.90 68.68
CA GLU A 200 9.18 -53.11 68.16
C GLU A 200 10.26 -53.63 69.11
N ASN A 201 11.10 -52.76 69.68
CA ASN A 201 12.06 -53.14 70.71
C ASN A 201 11.41 -53.65 72.00
N ASN A 202 10.29 -53.07 72.42
CA ASN A 202 9.54 -53.55 73.59
C ASN A 202 8.90 -54.93 73.32
N LYS A 203 8.43 -55.20 72.09
CA LYS A 203 7.95 -56.52 71.71
C LYS A 203 9.07 -57.56 71.66
N GLU A 204 10.25 -57.22 71.14
CA GLU A 204 11.41 -58.13 71.18
C GLU A 204 11.88 -58.42 72.61
N ALA A 205 11.82 -57.42 73.50
CA ALA A 205 12.15 -57.60 74.92
C ALA A 205 11.13 -58.49 75.65
N GLU A 206 9.83 -58.36 75.37
CA GLU A 206 8.80 -59.25 75.90
C GLU A 206 8.92 -60.70 75.38
N ILE A 207 9.32 -60.88 74.12
CA ILE A 207 9.55 -62.20 73.52
C ILE A 207 10.78 -62.88 74.13
N ARG A 208 11.85 -62.14 74.48
CA ARG A 208 13.04 -62.73 75.13
C ARG A 208 12.84 -63.11 76.60
N GLN A 209 11.81 -62.59 77.27
CA GLN A 209 11.48 -62.97 78.66
C GLN A 209 10.51 -64.16 78.76
N ARG A 210 9.90 -64.58 77.65
CA ARG A 210 9.10 -65.79 77.54
C ARG A 210 9.90 -66.83 76.74
N LYS A 211 10.54 -67.75 77.46
CA LYS A 211 11.13 -69.01 76.95
C LYS A 211 10.37 -69.63 75.78
#